data_AF-A0A368W5P8-F1
#
_entry.id   AF-A0A368W5P8-F1
#
_cell.length_a   1.000
_cell.length_b   1.000
_cell.length_c   1.000
_cell.angle_alpha   90.00
_cell.angle_beta   90.00
_cell.angle_gamma   90.00
#
_symmetry.space_group_name_H-M   'P 1'
#
loop_
_entity.id
_entity.type
_entity.pdbx_description
1 polymer ?
#
loop_
_entity_poly.entity_id
_entity_poly.type
_entity_poly.pdbx_seq_one_letter_code
_entity_poly.pdbx_strand_id
1 'polypeptide(L)'
;MLKNNKYLYLIIAFIAFLAFLNPILSSSFPDGLEKVAETKSFINQAQSSFSLFEDYSIPINNDLLSGGAAGLLGVIVSYLLLLKIGKILSKN
;
A
#
# COMPACT_ATOMS: atom_id res chain seq x y z
N MET A 1 10.02 -25.19 -13.16
CA MET A 1 10.41 -25.81 -11.87
C MET A 1 9.51 -25.28 -10.73
N LEU A 2 8.20 -25.58 -10.79
CA LEU A 2 7.21 -25.35 -9.73
C LEU A 2 6.25 -26.55 -9.77
N LYS A 3 6.63 -27.65 -9.11
CA LYS A 3 5.92 -28.94 -9.24
C LYS A 3 4.85 -29.17 -8.17
N ASN A 4 4.58 -28.17 -7.30
CA ASN A 4 3.58 -28.30 -6.24
C ASN A 4 2.86 -26.97 -5.95
N ASN A 5 1.70 -26.78 -6.57
CA ASN A 5 0.98 -25.50 -6.61
C ASN A 5 0.42 -25.07 -5.24
N LYS A 6 0.25 -26.00 -4.29
CA LYS A 6 -0.30 -25.70 -2.95
C LYS A 6 0.52 -24.68 -2.16
N TYR A 7 1.84 -24.73 -2.25
CA TYR A 7 2.71 -23.78 -1.54
C TYR A 7 2.66 -22.39 -2.17
N LEU A 8 2.51 -22.32 -3.49
CA LEU A 8 2.36 -21.06 -4.21
C LEU A 8 1.05 -20.36 -3.83
N TYR A 9 -0.07 -21.09 -3.75
CA TYR A 9 -1.34 -20.52 -3.26
C TYR A 9 -1.24 -20.07 -1.80
N LEU A 10 -0.55 -20.82 -0.95
CA LEU A 10 -0.34 -20.45 0.44
C LEU A 10 0.47 -19.15 0.56
N ILE A 11 1.54 -19.00 -0.21
CA ILE A 11 2.35 -17.77 -0.26
C ILE A 11 1.50 -16.58 -0.73
N ILE A 12 0.72 -16.75 -1.81
CA ILE A 12 -0.15 -15.67 -2.32
C ILE A 12 -1.20 -15.27 -1.27
N ALA A 13 -1.84 -16.25 -0.63
CA ALA A 13 -2.82 -16.00 0.43
C ALA A 13 -2.19 -15.26 1.61
N PHE A 14 -0.96 -15.63 1.99
CA PHE A 14 -0.23 -14.98 3.06
C PHE A 14 0.13 -13.53 2.73
N ILE A 15 0.61 -13.25 1.51
CA ILE A 15 0.89 -11.89 1.03
C ILE A 15 -0.39 -11.05 1.03
N ALA A 16 -1.50 -11.59 0.52
CA ALA A 16 -2.78 -10.89 0.50
C ALA A 16 -3.27 -10.57 1.93
N PHE A 17 -3.13 -11.53 2.85
CA PHE A 17 -3.48 -11.35 4.26
C PHE A 17 -2.65 -10.24 4.92
N LEU A 18 -1.32 -10.24 4.73
CA LEU A 18 -0.46 -9.19 5.27
C LEU A 18 -0.76 -7.81 4.66
N ALA A 19 -0.99 -7.75 3.34
CA ALA A 19 -1.33 -6.50 2.66
C ALA A 19 -2.66 -5.91 3.16
N PHE A 20 -3.63 -6.76 3.49
CA PHE A 20 -4.92 -6.33 4.04
C PHE A 20 -4.84 -5.90 5.50
N LEU A 21 -4.04 -6.57 6.33
CA LEU A 21 -3.84 -6.21 7.74
C LEU A 21 -2.88 -5.03 7.96
N ASN A 22 -2.28 -4.51 6.89
CA ASN A 22 -1.32 -3.41 6.96
C ASN A 22 -1.80 -2.20 7.81
N PRO A 23 -3.07 -1.74 7.75
CA PRO A 23 -3.52 -0.61 8.58
C PRO A 23 -3.43 -0.85 10.08
N ILE A 24 -3.55 -2.11 10.52
CA ILE A 24 -3.46 -2.49 11.94
C ILE A 24 -1.99 -2.58 12.37
N LEU A 25 -1.12 -2.96 11.43
CA LEU A 25 0.31 -3.13 11.66
C LEU A 25 1.08 -1.81 11.52
N SER A 26 0.52 -0.81 10.83
CA SER A 26 1.15 0.48 10.63
C SER A 26 1.20 1.31 11.91
N SER A 27 2.33 1.97 12.12
CA SER A 27 2.52 2.92 13.22
C SER A 27 1.59 4.12 13.09
N SER A 28 0.96 4.53 14.21
CA SER A 28 0.16 5.76 14.29
C SER A 28 0.98 7.00 14.68
N PHE A 29 2.31 6.87 14.82
CA PHE A 29 3.18 8.01 15.15
C PHE A 29 3.47 8.89 13.94
N PRO A 30 3.52 10.22 14.11
CA PRO A 30 3.81 11.15 13.03
C PRO A 30 5.19 10.91 12.46
N ASP A 31 5.32 11.05 11.15
CA ASP A 31 6.63 10.95 10.50
C ASP A 31 7.55 12.13 10.87
N GLY A 32 8.80 12.08 10.44
CA GLY A 32 9.77 13.13 10.77
C GLY A 32 9.39 14.52 10.25
N LEU A 33 8.73 14.62 9.09
CA LEU A 33 8.30 15.88 8.50
C LEU A 33 7.07 16.43 9.22
N GLU A 34 6.11 15.56 9.51
CA GLU A 34 4.92 15.87 10.29
C GLU A 34 5.29 16.31 11.70
N LYS A 35 6.21 15.59 12.37
CA LYS A 35 6.72 15.97 13.70
C LYS A 35 7.36 17.34 13.71
N VAL A 36 8.13 17.68 12.68
CA VAL A 36 8.73 19.02 12.53
C VAL A 36 7.63 20.06 12.31
N ALA A 37 6.65 19.77 11.46
CA ALA A 37 5.54 20.67 11.17
C ALA A 37 4.66 20.95 12.40
N GLU A 38 4.40 19.93 13.21
CA GLU A 38 3.75 20.07 14.52
C GLU A 38 4.59 20.96 15.45
N THR A 39 5.88 20.62 15.61
CA THR A 39 6.79 21.30 16.54
C THR A 39 7.00 22.78 16.19
N LYS A 40 6.96 23.10 14.89
CA LYS A 40 7.07 24.47 14.37
C LYS A 40 5.72 25.14 14.11
N SER A 41 4.61 24.48 14.47
CA SER A 41 3.24 24.98 14.38
C SER A 41 2.80 25.42 12.97
N PHE A 42 3.36 24.81 11.92
CA PHE A 42 2.95 25.07 10.53
C PHE A 42 2.16 23.92 9.90
N ILE A 43 1.88 22.84 10.64
CA ILE A 43 1.08 21.70 10.13
C ILE A 43 -0.26 22.15 9.51
N ASN A 44 -0.92 23.15 10.11
CA ASN A 44 -2.20 23.70 9.64
C ASN A 44 -2.09 24.53 8.34
N GLN A 45 -0.87 24.81 7.87
CA GLN A 45 -0.63 25.48 6.59
C GLN A 45 -0.54 24.48 5.43
N ALA A 46 -0.58 23.18 5.72
CA ALA A 46 -0.64 22.15 4.69
C ALA A 46 -1.91 22.34 3.84
N GLN A 47 -1.72 22.54 2.53
CA GLN A 47 -2.83 22.60 1.59
C GLN A 47 -3.19 21.19 1.17
N SER A 48 -4.48 20.84 1.29
CA SER A 48 -5.02 19.61 0.71
C SER A 48 -4.82 19.67 -0.80
N SER A 49 -3.94 18.82 -1.32
CA SER A 49 -3.79 18.60 -2.75
C SER A 49 -4.61 17.37 -3.12
N PHE A 50 -5.20 17.36 -4.32
CA PHE A 50 -5.93 16.18 -4.78
C PHE A 50 -5.01 14.96 -4.80
N SER A 51 -5.28 13.99 -3.91
CA SER A 51 -4.60 12.70 -3.85
C SER A 51 -5.60 11.59 -4.11
N LEU A 52 -5.21 10.63 -4.96
CA LEU A 52 -6.04 9.46 -5.26
C LEU A 52 -6.17 8.50 -4.07
N PHE A 53 -5.17 8.51 -3.17
CA PHE A 53 -5.09 7.68 -1.97
C PHE A 53 -4.52 8.51 -0.82
N GLU A 54 -5.25 9.55 -0.41
CA GLU A 54 -4.89 10.35 0.77
C GLU A 54 -4.77 9.43 1.99
N ASP A 55 -3.68 9.55 2.73
CA ASP A 55 -3.33 8.68 3.86
C ASP A 55 -3.50 7.19 3.59
N TYR A 56 -3.16 6.74 2.38
CA TYR A 56 -3.28 5.34 1.94
C TYR A 56 -4.71 4.78 2.06
N SER A 57 -5.71 5.65 1.93
CA SER A 57 -7.13 5.33 2.12
C SER A 57 -7.91 5.40 0.80
N ILE A 58 -9.01 4.66 0.74
CA ILE A 58 -10.00 4.64 -0.35
C ILE A 58 -11.34 5.11 0.25
N PRO A 59 -12.20 5.81 -0.51
CA PRO A 59 -13.50 6.28 -0.03
C PRO A 59 -14.47 5.12 0.30
N ILE A 60 -14.26 4.48 1.45
CA ILE A 60 -15.04 3.39 2.03
C ILE A 60 -15.31 3.78 3.49
N ASN A 61 -16.54 3.55 3.96
CA ASN A 61 -17.00 3.97 5.31
C ASN A 61 -16.32 3.23 6.49
N ASN A 62 -15.22 2.53 6.29
CA ASN A 62 -14.52 1.78 7.32
C ASN A 62 -13.00 1.84 7.08
N ASP A 63 -12.26 2.38 8.04
CA ASP A 63 -10.82 2.63 7.91
C ASP A 63 -10.00 1.36 7.68
N LEU A 64 -10.38 0.24 8.31
CA LEU A 64 -9.71 -1.04 8.13
C LEU A 64 -9.95 -1.59 6.71
N LEU A 65 -11.20 -1.52 6.23
CA LEU A 65 -11.53 -1.95 4.87
C LEU A 65 -10.90 -1.02 3.83
N SER A 66 -10.87 0.29 4.11
CA SER A 66 -10.28 1.33 3.27
C SER A 66 -8.79 1.09 3.07
N GLY A 67 -8.01 1.09 4.15
CA GLY A 67 -6.55 0.90 4.07
C GLY A 67 -6.18 -0.51 3.63
N GLY A 68 -6.95 -1.53 4.04
CA GLY A 68 -6.70 -2.91 3.60
C GLY A 68 -6.94 -3.10 2.11
N ALA A 69 -8.01 -2.50 1.56
CA ALA A 69 -8.26 -2.50 0.12
C ALA A 69 -7.19 -1.71 -0.64
N ALA A 70 -6.73 -0.57 -0.10
CA ALA A 70 -5.65 0.22 -0.68
C ALA A 70 -4.34 -0.59 -0.75
N GLY A 71 -3.97 -1.28 0.33
CA GLY A 71 -2.81 -2.17 0.37
C GLY A 71 -2.89 -3.29 -0.67
N LEU A 72 -4.03 -3.98 -0.75
CA LEU A 72 -4.25 -5.03 -1.75
C LEU A 72 -4.13 -4.50 -3.19
N LEU A 73 -4.75 -3.35 -3.47
CA LEU A 73 -4.66 -2.72 -4.79
C LEU A 73 -3.22 -2.33 -5.12
N GLY A 74 -2.48 -1.79 -4.17
CA GLY A 74 -1.06 -1.44 -4.35
C GLY A 74 -0.21 -2.66 -4.74
N VAL A 75 -0.42 -3.81 -4.10
CA VAL A 75 0.28 -5.06 -4.42
C VAL A 75 -0.07 -5.54 -5.83
N ILE A 76 -1.35 -5.54 -6.21
CA ILE A 76 -1.81 -5.96 -7.54
C ILE A 76 -1.21 -5.06 -8.62
N VAL A 77 -1.30 -3.74 -8.44
CA VAL A 77 -0.77 -2.76 -9.39
C VAL A 77 0.74 -2.92 -9.56
N SER A 78 1.48 -3.02 -8.45
CA SER A 78 2.94 -3.20 -8.47
C SER A 78 3.34 -4.49 -9.18
N TYR A 79 2.66 -5.60 -8.90
CA TYR A 79 2.91 -6.88 -9.55
C TYR A 79 2.70 -6.81 -11.07
N LEU A 80 1.58 -6.23 -11.52
CA LEU A 80 1.28 -6.07 -12.94
C LEU A 80 2.27 -5.14 -13.65
N LEU A 81 2.67 -4.04 -13.00
CA LEU A 81 3.67 -3.11 -13.52
C LEU A 81 5.02 -3.81 -13.72
N LEU A 82 5.52 -4.47 -12.68
CA LEU A 82 6.80 -5.16 -12.74
C LEU A 82 6.80 -6.30 -13.76
N LEU A 83 5.70 -7.05 -13.86
CA LEU A 83 5.54 -8.06 -14.91
C LEU A 83 5.59 -7.46 -16.32
N LYS A 84 4.92 -6.32 -16.55
CA LYS A 84 4.96 -5.64 -17.85
C LYS A 84 6.36 -5.14 -18.18
N ILE A 85 7.02 -4.48 -17.22
CA ILE A 85 8.39 -3.97 -17.38
C ILE A 85 9.35 -5.13 -17.69
N GLY A 86 9.30 -6.21 -16.91
CA GLY A 86 10.13 -7.39 -17.13
C GLY A 86 9.89 -8.03 -18.50
N LYS A 87 8.64 -8.09 -18.96
CA LYS A 87 8.30 -8.59 -20.31
C LYS A 87 8.86 -7.71 -21.43
N ILE A 88 8.81 -6.38 -21.27
CA ILE A 88 9.36 -5.44 -22.25
C ILE A 88 10.88 -5.59 -22.32
N LEU A 89 11.55 -5.63 -21.16
CA LEU A 89 13.01 -5.76 -21.07
C LEU A 89 13.51 -7.11 -21.58
N SER A 90 12.77 -8.20 -21.31
CA SER A 90 13.14 -9.55 -21.75
C SER A 90 12.90 -9.80 -23.25
N LYS A 91 12.17 -8.91 -23.94
CA LYS A 91 11.84 -9.07 -25.36
C LYS A 91 12.83 -8.34 -26.28
N ASN A 92 13.83 -7.65 -25.71
CA ASN A 92 15.04 -7.19 -26.39
C ASN A 92 16.19 -8.16 -26.12
#